data_AF-A0A6G7J596-F1
#
_entry.id   AF-A0A6G7J596-F1
#
_cell.length_a   1.000
_cell.length_b   1.000
_cell.length_c   1.000
_cell.angle_alpha   90.00
_cell.angle_beta   90.00
_cell.angle_gamma   90.00
#
_symmetry.space_group_name_H-M   'P 1'
#
loop_
_entity.id
_entity.type
_entity.pdbx_description
1 polymer ?
#
loop_
_entity_poly.entity_id
_entity_poly.type
_entity_poly.pdbx_seq_one_letter_code
_entity_poly.pdbx_strand_id
1 'polypeptide(L)'
;MKYIFTYILGFVILVSCAEKVVDEPENLIPKEKMTEILHDLAILNAAKSGASRKFKDSGIDVMEFLYAKYDIDSAQFSQSDLYYASIPLEYQSIYKDVEARLSRQKDTLEAIGKRLNDSIREANIRRTDSLKAIREQKEEKNPVSTSPE
;
A
#
# COMPACT_ATOMS: atom_id res chain seq x y z
N MET A 1 7.20 59.28 0.66
CA MET A 1 8.17 58.27 0.20
C MET A 1 8.14 56.97 0.99
N LYS A 2 8.15 56.98 2.33
CA LYS A 2 8.17 55.76 3.17
C LYS A 2 6.97 54.82 2.93
N TYR A 3 5.75 55.36 2.82
CA TYR A 3 4.54 54.56 2.56
C TYR A 3 4.49 53.96 1.15
N ILE A 4 4.99 54.68 0.14
CA ILE A 4 5.09 54.19 -1.25
C ILE A 4 6.02 52.99 -1.33
N PHE A 5 7.15 53.03 -0.61
CA PHE A 5 8.06 51.88 -0.54
C PHE A 5 7.40 50.66 0.15
N THR A 6 6.59 50.89 1.19
CA THR A 6 5.81 49.83 1.85
C THR A 6 4.74 49.23 0.94
N TYR A 7 4.04 50.06 0.14
CA TYR A 7 3.05 49.58 -0.83
C TYR A 7 3.70 48.83 -2.01
N ILE A 8 4.83 49.29 -2.52
CA ILE A 8 5.60 48.59 -3.57
C ILE A 8 6.12 47.25 -3.05
N LEU A 9 6.66 47.20 -1.83
CA LEU A 9 7.14 45.96 -1.22
C LEU A 9 5.99 44.97 -1.00
N GLY A 10 4.82 45.44 -0.56
CA GLY A 10 3.61 44.62 -0.44
C GLY A 10 3.11 44.09 -1.79
N PHE A 11 3.17 44.91 -2.85
CA PHE A 11 2.75 44.51 -4.19
C PHE A 11 3.69 43.47 -4.82
N VAL A 12 5.01 43.58 -4.63
CA VAL A 12 6.00 42.59 -5.11
C VAL A 12 5.79 41.21 -4.46
N ILE A 13 5.44 41.18 -3.17
CA ILE A 13 5.13 39.92 -2.47
C ILE A 13 3.88 39.25 -3.04
N LEU A 14 2.88 40.02 -3.47
CA LEU A 14 1.63 39.50 -4.06
C LEU A 14 1.85 38.96 -5.49
N VAL A 15 2.77 39.52 -6.26
CA VAL A 15 3.04 39.08 -7.65
C VAL A 15 4.02 37.90 -7.69
N SER A 16 4.85 37.70 -6.68
CA SER A 16 5.81 36.59 -6.57
C SER A 16 5.16 35.20 -6.42
N CYS A 17 3.85 35.13 -6.13
CA CYS A 17 3.15 33.88 -5.80
C CYS A 17 2.43 33.22 -6.99
N ALA A 18 2.69 33.65 -8.23
CA ALA A 18 1.87 33.27 -9.39
C ALA A 18 2.65 32.80 -10.62
N GLU A 19 3.95 32.50 -10.49
CA GLU A 19 4.72 31.93 -11.60
C GLU A 19 4.72 30.40 -11.49
N LYS A 20 4.46 29.71 -12.62
CA LYS A 20 4.61 28.26 -12.69
C LYS A 20 6.08 27.95 -12.46
N VAL A 21 6.38 27.29 -11.34
CA VAL A 21 7.76 27.00 -10.93
C VAL A 21 8.41 25.98 -11.86
N VAL A 22 7.59 25.11 -12.49
CA VAL A 22 8.03 24.07 -13.41
C VAL A 22 7.08 24.03 -14.60
N ASP A 23 7.64 24.04 -15.81
CA ASP A 23 6.88 23.88 -17.05
C ASP A 23 6.42 22.42 -17.24
N GLU A 24 5.31 22.24 -17.95
CA GLU A 24 4.80 20.92 -18.30
C GLU A 24 5.73 20.24 -19.31
N PRO A 25 6.30 19.05 -19.00
CA PRO A 25 7.19 18.35 -19.92
C PRO A 25 6.40 17.77 -21.10
N GLU A 26 6.98 17.79 -22.31
CA GLU A 26 6.32 17.28 -23.53
C GLU A 26 5.91 15.81 -23.43
N ASN A 27 6.63 15.02 -22.65
CA ASN A 27 6.43 13.60 -22.41
C ASN A 27 5.84 13.33 -21.01
N LEU A 28 5.02 14.23 -20.46
CA LEU A 28 4.40 14.08 -19.14
C LEU A 28 3.70 12.71 -19.00
N ILE A 29 4.05 11.99 -17.94
CA ILE A 29 3.34 10.78 -17.53
C ILE A 29 1.93 11.19 -17.07
N PRO A 30 0.84 10.69 -17.67
CA PRO A 30 -0.51 11.02 -17.26
C PRO A 30 -0.76 10.72 -15.78
N LYS A 31 -1.57 11.54 -15.12
CA LYS A 31 -1.83 11.46 -13.69
C LYS A 31 -2.22 10.07 -13.22
N GLU A 32 -3.15 9.41 -13.92
CA GLU A 32 -3.61 8.07 -13.60
C GLU A 32 -2.48 7.04 -13.70
N LYS A 33 -1.62 7.16 -14.71
CA LYS A 33 -0.43 6.32 -14.89
C LYS A 33 0.60 6.58 -13.79
N MET A 34 0.81 7.84 -13.38
CA MET A 34 1.67 8.19 -12.25
C MET A 34 1.15 7.60 -10.94
N THR A 35 -0.16 7.65 -10.70
CA THR A 35 -0.81 6.98 -9.55
C THR A 35 -0.54 5.48 -9.54
N GLU A 36 -0.58 4.82 -10.69
CA GLU A 36 -0.25 3.38 -10.81
C GLU A 36 1.22 3.09 -10.53
N ILE A 37 2.13 3.88 -11.11
CA ILE A 37 3.57 3.77 -10.87
C ILE A 37 3.90 3.93 -9.39
N LEU A 38 3.37 4.96 -8.73
CA LEU A 38 3.64 5.23 -7.32
C LEU A 38 3.01 4.18 -6.38
N HIS A 39 1.84 3.65 -6.75
CA HIS A 39 1.25 2.52 -6.05
C HIS A 39 2.15 1.28 -6.10
N ASP A 40 2.65 0.92 -7.28
CA ASP A 40 3.54 -0.23 -7.43
C ASP A 40 4.90 -0.02 -6.81
N LEU A 41 5.43 1.21 -6.87
CA LEU A 41 6.64 1.61 -6.17
C LEU A 41 6.49 1.39 -4.65
N ALA A 42 5.35 1.78 -4.07
CA ALA A 42 5.06 1.55 -2.66
C ALA A 42 5.04 0.05 -2.32
N ILE A 43 4.40 -0.79 -3.14
CA ILE A 43 4.36 -2.25 -2.95
C ILE A 43 5.75 -2.86 -3.07
N LEU A 44 6.52 -2.50 -4.10
CA LEU A 44 7.86 -3.02 -4.33
C LEU A 44 8.83 -2.61 -3.21
N ASN A 45 8.73 -1.38 -2.71
CA ASN A 45 9.52 -0.93 -1.55
C ASN A 45 9.13 -1.65 -0.26
N ALA A 46 7.83 -1.91 -0.06
CA ALA A 46 7.36 -2.73 1.06
C ALA A 46 7.84 -4.18 0.95
N ALA A 47 7.87 -4.76 -0.25
CA ALA A 47 8.40 -6.10 -0.49
C ALA A 47 9.93 -6.16 -0.26
N LYS A 48 10.67 -5.16 -0.76
CA LYS A 48 12.12 -5.03 -0.58
C LYS A 48 12.51 -4.92 0.89
N SER A 49 11.72 -4.20 1.69
CA SER A 49 11.96 -4.08 3.14
C SER A 49 11.47 -5.29 3.92
N GLY A 50 10.27 -5.81 3.63
CA GLY A 50 9.64 -6.92 4.35
C GLY A 50 10.23 -8.31 4.05
N ALA A 51 10.77 -8.52 2.84
CA ALA A 51 11.36 -9.79 2.39
C ALA A 51 12.77 -9.61 1.82
N SER A 52 13.59 -8.77 2.47
CA SER A 52 14.88 -8.29 1.96
C SER A 52 15.80 -9.37 1.37
N ARG A 53 15.92 -10.55 2.02
CA ARG A 53 16.74 -11.66 1.48
C ARG A 53 16.19 -12.17 0.13
N LYS A 54 14.91 -12.55 0.10
CA LYS A 54 14.26 -13.05 -1.13
C LYS A 54 14.25 -12.00 -2.24
N PHE A 55 14.07 -10.72 -1.88
CA PHE A 55 14.11 -9.63 -2.83
C PHE A 55 15.52 -9.41 -3.39
N LYS A 56 16.56 -9.53 -2.56
CA LYS A 56 17.95 -9.46 -3.04
C LYS A 56 18.27 -10.63 -3.97
N ASP A 57 17.81 -11.83 -3.62
CA ASP A 57 18.05 -13.05 -4.41
C ASP A 57 17.34 -13.02 -5.77
N SER A 58 16.28 -12.22 -5.95
CA SER A 58 15.61 -12.06 -7.24
C SER A 58 16.40 -11.22 -8.25
N GLY A 59 17.39 -10.43 -7.79
CA GLY A 59 18.16 -9.53 -8.64
C GLY A 59 17.38 -8.35 -9.22
N ILE A 60 16.14 -8.11 -8.74
CA ILE A 60 15.28 -7.05 -9.25
C ILE A 60 15.75 -5.69 -8.72
N ASP A 61 16.04 -4.76 -9.64
CA ASP A 61 16.04 -3.33 -9.32
C ASP A 61 14.62 -2.77 -9.46
N VAL A 62 14.18 -2.02 -8.45
CA VAL A 62 12.81 -1.52 -8.36
C VAL A 62 12.50 -0.52 -9.47
N MET A 63 13.41 0.41 -9.73
CA MET A 63 13.17 1.48 -10.70
C MET A 63 13.29 0.94 -12.11
N GLU A 64 14.31 0.11 -12.40
CA GLU A 64 14.43 -0.54 -13.72
C GLU A 64 13.20 -1.39 -14.05
N PHE A 65 12.67 -2.14 -13.07
CA PHE A 65 11.44 -2.90 -13.25
C PHE A 65 10.23 -2.00 -13.56
N LEU A 66 10.08 -0.88 -12.85
CA LEU A 66 8.97 0.06 -13.07
C LEU A 66 9.07 0.73 -14.44
N TYR A 67 10.26 1.15 -14.85
CA TYR A 67 10.51 1.74 -16.17
C TYR A 67 10.10 0.77 -17.28
N ALA A 68 10.52 -0.50 -17.18
CA ALA A 68 10.13 -1.54 -18.13
C ALA A 68 8.63 -1.85 -18.11
N LYS A 69 8.02 -1.93 -16.92
CA LYS A 69 6.58 -2.25 -16.76
C LYS A 69 5.68 -1.18 -17.40
N TYR A 70 6.04 0.08 -17.24
CA TYR A 70 5.22 1.22 -17.66
C TYR A 70 5.64 1.82 -19.00
N ASP A 71 6.68 1.30 -19.65
CA ASP A 71 7.22 1.84 -20.90
C ASP A 71 7.56 3.34 -20.76
N ILE A 72 8.39 3.63 -19.75
CA ILE A 72 8.91 4.97 -19.45
C ILE A 72 10.41 4.88 -19.16
N ASP A 73 11.12 6.00 -19.27
CA ASP A 73 12.51 6.09 -18.83
C ASP A 73 12.67 6.94 -17.54
N SER A 74 13.90 7.00 -17.02
CA SER A 74 14.22 7.73 -15.80
C SER A 74 14.05 9.24 -15.93
N ALA A 75 14.32 9.80 -17.12
CA ALA A 75 14.17 11.23 -17.38
C ALA A 75 12.68 11.61 -17.42
N GLN A 76 11.87 10.84 -18.14
CA GLN A 76 10.41 11.02 -18.20
C GLN A 76 9.78 10.92 -16.81
N PHE A 77 10.18 9.91 -16.00
CA PHE A 77 9.70 9.79 -14.63
C PHE A 77 10.09 10.99 -13.77
N SER A 78 11.37 11.34 -13.73
CA SER A 78 11.86 12.44 -12.88
C SER A 78 11.29 13.81 -13.27
N GLN A 79 11.13 14.09 -14.56
CA GLN A 79 10.52 15.33 -15.04
C GLN A 79 9.03 15.39 -14.72
N SER A 80 8.30 14.27 -14.87
CA SER A 80 6.89 14.20 -14.53
C SER A 80 6.65 14.32 -13.02
N ASP A 81 7.48 13.66 -12.21
CA ASP A 81 7.43 13.74 -10.74
C ASP A 81 7.70 15.18 -10.27
N LEU A 82 8.72 15.84 -10.84
CA LEU A 82 9.03 17.24 -10.57
C LEU A 82 7.87 18.18 -10.97
N TYR A 83 7.27 17.96 -12.14
CA TYR A 83 6.10 18.72 -12.58
C TYR A 83 4.94 18.58 -11.58
N TYR A 84 4.56 17.36 -11.20
CA TYR A 84 3.48 17.18 -10.23
C TYR A 84 3.84 17.76 -8.86
N ALA A 85 5.06 17.58 -8.38
CA ALA A 85 5.53 18.16 -7.11
C ALA A 85 5.45 19.70 -7.09
N SER A 86 5.50 20.35 -8.25
CA SER A 86 5.32 21.80 -8.38
C SER A 86 3.86 22.27 -8.24
N ILE A 87 2.90 21.34 -8.28
CA ILE A 87 1.45 21.59 -8.15
C ILE A 87 0.90 20.82 -6.94
N PRO A 88 1.00 21.37 -5.71
CA PRO A 88 0.75 20.61 -4.48
C PRO A 88 -0.61 19.93 -4.39
N LEU A 89 -1.69 20.57 -4.88
CA LEU A 89 -3.03 19.99 -4.86
C LEU A 89 -3.17 18.79 -5.80
N GLU A 90 -2.53 18.84 -6.97
CA GLU A 90 -2.52 17.71 -7.91
C GLU A 90 -1.69 16.56 -7.36
N TYR A 91 -0.50 16.83 -6.84
CA TYR A 91 0.34 15.78 -6.27
C TYR A 91 -0.29 15.13 -5.04
N GLN A 92 -0.92 15.94 -4.17
CA GLN A 92 -1.69 15.42 -3.05
C GLN A 92 -2.81 14.48 -3.53
N SER A 93 -3.49 14.81 -4.62
CA SER A 93 -4.55 13.96 -5.15
C SER A 93 -4.02 12.61 -5.67
N ILE A 94 -2.85 12.60 -6.33
CA ILE A 94 -2.16 11.37 -6.75
C ILE A 94 -1.90 10.48 -5.52
N TYR A 95 -1.30 11.01 -4.46
CA TYR A 95 -1.01 10.23 -3.26
C TYR A 95 -2.26 9.77 -2.51
N LYS A 96 -3.32 10.58 -2.46
CA LYS A 96 -4.61 10.15 -1.90
C LYS A 96 -5.20 8.97 -2.66
N ASP A 97 -5.09 8.97 -3.98
CA ASP A 97 -5.56 7.85 -4.81
C ASP A 97 -4.71 6.60 -4.60
N VAL A 98 -3.38 6.74 -4.46
CA VAL A 98 -2.47 5.64 -4.07
C VAL A 98 -2.89 5.05 -2.72
N GLU A 99 -3.07 5.90 -1.70
CA GLU A 99 -3.48 5.50 -0.35
C GLU A 99 -4.83 4.77 -0.37
N ALA A 100 -5.81 5.29 -1.10
CA ALA A 100 -7.13 4.67 -1.23
C ALA A 100 -7.04 3.28 -1.88
N ARG A 101 -6.22 3.10 -2.92
CA ARG A 101 -5.98 1.80 -3.55
C ARG A 101 -5.33 0.81 -2.59
N LEU A 102 -4.30 1.23 -1.88
CA LEU A 102 -3.61 0.40 -0.88
C LEU A 102 -4.54 0.00 0.27
N SER A 103 -5.35 0.93 0.79
CA SER A 103 -6.31 0.66 1.85
C SER A 103 -7.34 -0.38 1.42
N ARG A 104 -7.92 -0.25 0.21
CA ARG A 104 -8.87 -1.23 -0.31
C ARG A 104 -8.27 -2.63 -0.45
N GLN A 105 -7.03 -2.71 -0.93
CA GLN A 105 -6.31 -3.99 -1.03
C GLN A 105 -6.07 -4.60 0.35
N LYS A 106 -5.61 -3.79 1.31
CA LYS A 106 -5.40 -4.22 2.70
C LYS A 106 -6.70 -4.77 3.30
N ASP A 107 -7.79 -4.01 3.23
CA ASP A 107 -9.09 -4.41 3.79
C ASP A 107 -9.59 -5.72 3.17
N THR A 108 -9.38 -5.89 1.86
CA THR A 108 -9.73 -7.12 1.15
C THR A 108 -8.93 -8.31 1.67
N LEU A 109 -7.61 -8.16 1.83
CA LEU A 109 -6.73 -9.22 2.33
C LEU A 109 -7.04 -9.56 3.79
N GLU A 110 -7.32 -8.58 4.63
CA GLU A 110 -7.72 -8.79 6.03
C GLU A 110 -9.06 -9.53 6.13
N ALA A 111 -10.05 -9.16 5.31
CA ALA A 111 -11.34 -9.83 5.26
C ALA A 111 -11.20 -11.30 4.82
N ILE A 112 -10.35 -11.58 3.83
CA ILE A 112 -10.03 -12.95 3.40
C ILE A 112 -9.36 -13.72 4.55
N GLY A 113 -8.34 -13.14 5.18
CA GLY A 113 -7.62 -13.76 6.28
C GLY A 113 -8.54 -14.10 7.46
N LYS A 114 -9.46 -13.20 7.81
CA LYS A 114 -10.46 -13.43 8.86
C LYS A 114 -11.38 -14.60 8.53
N ARG A 115 -11.94 -14.63 7.31
CA ARG A 115 -12.83 -15.72 6.86
C ARG A 115 -12.13 -17.08 6.89
N LEU A 116 -10.88 -17.13 6.46
CA LEU A 116 -10.07 -18.35 6.51
C LEU A 116 -9.84 -18.81 7.95
N ASN A 117 -9.45 -17.90 8.84
CA ASN A 117 -9.21 -18.23 10.24
C ASN A 117 -10.48 -18.70 10.96
N ASP A 118 -11.61 -18.04 10.73
CA ASP A 118 -12.91 -18.44 11.29
C ASP A 118 -13.29 -19.85 10.80
N SER A 119 -13.12 -20.14 9.50
CA SER A 119 -13.38 -21.46 8.92
C SER A 119 -12.48 -22.56 9.52
N ILE A 120 -11.19 -22.27 9.71
CA ILE A 120 -10.24 -23.20 10.34
C ILE A 120 -10.61 -23.43 11.81
N ARG A 121 -10.98 -22.38 12.55
CA ARG A 121 -11.42 -22.48 13.94
C ARG A 121 -12.66 -23.35 14.06
N GLU A 122 -13.67 -23.13 13.22
CA GLU A 122 -14.88 -23.94 13.21
C GLU A 122 -14.59 -25.41 12.90
N ALA A 123 -13.73 -25.70 11.92
CA ALA A 123 -13.33 -27.07 11.60
C ALA A 123 -12.61 -27.76 12.78
N ASN A 124 -11.74 -27.03 13.48
CA ASN A 124 -11.02 -27.55 14.65
C ASN A 124 -11.95 -27.83 15.84
N ILE A 125 -12.93 -26.96 16.09
CA ILE A 125 -13.95 -27.17 17.13
C ILE A 125 -14.74 -28.45 16.83
N ARG A 126 -15.29 -28.57 15.61
CA ARG A 126 -16.06 -29.76 15.19
C ARG A 126 -15.26 -31.05 15.34
N ARG A 127 -13.97 -31.03 14.97
CA ARG A 127 -13.08 -32.18 15.15
C ARG A 127 -12.91 -32.53 16.63
N THR A 128 -12.68 -31.54 17.48
CA THR A 128 -12.49 -31.75 18.92
C THR A 128 -13.75 -32.32 19.57
N ASP A 129 -14.92 -31.76 19.24
CA ASP A 129 -16.21 -32.24 19.74
C ASP A 129 -16.48 -33.68 19.29
N SER A 130 -16.19 -34.00 18.03
CA SER A 130 -16.32 -35.36 17.49
C SER A 130 -15.40 -36.35 18.22
N LEU A 131 -14.15 -35.97 18.51
CA LEU A 131 -13.20 -36.82 19.24
C LEU A 131 -13.62 -37.04 20.69
N LYS A 132 -14.17 -36.01 21.35
CA LYS A 132 -14.72 -36.10 22.70
C LYS A 132 -15.90 -37.07 22.76
N ALA A 133 -16.86 -36.94 21.83
CA ALA A 133 -18.00 -37.84 21.76
C ALA A 133 -17.60 -39.31 21.53
N ILE A 134 -16.60 -39.57 20.67
CA ILE A 134 -16.06 -40.92 20.46
C ILE A 134 -15.44 -41.48 21.74
N ARG A 135 -14.73 -40.64 22.50
CA ARG A 135 -14.11 -41.04 23.77
C ARG A 135 -15.15 -41.38 24.83
N GLU A 136 -16.17 -40.55 24.99
CA GLU A 136 -17.28 -40.77 25.92
C GLU A 136 -18.02 -42.08 25.60
N GLN A 137 -18.32 -42.34 24.31
CA GLN A 137 -18.94 -43.60 23.90
C GLN A 137 -18.06 -44.84 24.17
N LYS A 138 -16.73 -44.69 24.14
CA LYS A 138 -15.79 -45.77 24.43
C LYS A 138 -15.70 -46.04 25.93
N GLU A 139 -15.78 -45.01 26.75
CA GLU A 139 -15.80 -45.09 28.22
C GLU A 139 -17.12 -45.70 28.72
N GLU A 140 -18.27 -45.39 28.10
CA GLU A 140 -19.56 -46.02 28.43
C GLU A 140 -19.64 -47.51 28.06
N LYS A 141 -19.02 -47.93 26.94
CA LYS A 141 -19.04 -49.33 26.49
C LYS A 141 -18.07 -50.26 27.22
N ASN A 142 -17.05 -49.72 27.88
CA ASN A 142 -16.11 -50.46 28.71
C ASN A 142 -16.04 -49.84 30.11
N PRO A 143 -17.08 -50.02 30.94
CA PRO A 143 -17.02 -49.55 32.32
C PRO A 143 -15.92 -50.32 33.03
N VAL A 144 -14.81 -49.65 33.34
CA VAL A 144 -13.77 -50.22 34.20
C VAL A 144 -14.43 -50.59 35.52
N SER A 145 -14.40 -51.88 35.85
CA SER A 145 -14.89 -52.41 37.12
C SER A 145 -13.99 -51.90 38.25
N THR A 146 -14.26 -50.71 38.78
CA THR A 146 -13.68 -50.27 40.04
C THR A 146 -14.53 -50.86 41.17
N SER A 147 -14.07 -51.99 41.71
CA SER A 147 -14.55 -52.52 43.00
C SER A 147 -14.01 -51.61 44.11
N PRO A 148 -14.84 -51.14 45.06
CA PRO A 148 -14.34 -50.52 46.28
C PRO A 148 -13.82 -51.60 47.24
N GLU A 149 -12.60 -51.42 47.75
CA GLU A 149 -12.10 -52.05 48.99
C GLU A 149 -12.40 -51.14 50.19
#